data_AF-A0A7Y0DVJ9-F1
#
_entry.id   AF-A0A7Y0DVJ9-F1
#
_cell.length_a   1.000
_cell.length_b   1.000
_cell.length_c   1.000
_cell.angle_alpha   90.00
_cell.angle_beta   90.00
_cell.angle_gamma   90.00
#
_symmetry.space_group_name_H-M   'P 1'
#
loop_
_entity.id
_entity.type
_entity.pdbx_description
1 polymer ?
#
loop_
_entity_poly.entity_id
_entity_poly.type
_entity_poly.pdbx_seq_one_letter_code
_entity_poly.pdbx_strand_id
1 'polypeptide(L)'
;MSTIPNFPYTRDARLKTRYEVIRLFLEVKNRTVVAKTTRVSRRLVNEWVTAYLSDGLKALDIKKQSGCPCLWLNIKTKVPA
;
A
#
# COMPACT_ATOMS: atom_id res chain seq x y z
N MET A 1 -10.61 -17.29 -18.89
CA MET A 1 -10.35 -15.84 -18.94
C MET A 1 -10.22 -15.33 -17.52
N SER A 2 -9.08 -14.79 -17.12
CA SER A 2 -8.93 -14.14 -15.81
C SER A 2 -9.67 -12.80 -15.86
N THR A 3 -10.80 -12.69 -15.14
CA THR A 3 -11.53 -11.44 -14.98
C THR A 3 -10.62 -10.43 -14.28
N ILE A 4 -10.12 -9.44 -15.02
CA ILE A 4 -9.34 -8.35 -14.44
C ILE A 4 -10.33 -7.48 -13.65
N PRO A 5 -10.16 -7.35 -12.32
CA PRO A 5 -11.05 -6.52 -11.51
C PRO A 5 -10.91 -5.05 -11.91
N ASN A 6 -12.00 -4.31 -11.85
CA ASN A 6 -11.98 -2.86 -12.05
C ASN A 6 -11.30 -2.20 -10.84
N PHE A 7 -10.09 -1.66 -11.05
CA PHE A 7 -9.37 -0.94 -10.01
C PHE A 7 -9.85 0.52 -9.98
N PRO A 8 -10.20 1.07 -8.80
CA PRO A 8 -10.68 2.43 -8.69
C PRO A 8 -9.58 3.43 -9.06
N TYR A 9 -9.98 4.56 -9.66
CA TYR A 9 -9.07 5.67 -9.92
C TYR A 9 -8.57 6.28 -8.60
N THR A 10 -7.27 6.49 -8.49
CA THR A 10 -6.62 7.09 -7.32
C THR A 10 -5.58 8.12 -7.74
N ARG A 11 -5.47 9.22 -6.99
CA ARG A 11 -4.38 10.20 -7.13
C ARG A 11 -3.13 9.79 -6.38
N ASP A 12 -3.21 8.79 -5.49
CA ASP A 12 -2.08 8.32 -4.70
C ASP A 12 -1.16 7.43 -5.54
N ALA A 13 0.05 7.92 -5.81
CA ALA A 13 1.04 7.20 -6.62
C ALA A 13 1.36 5.81 -6.05
N ARG A 14 1.47 5.70 -4.72
CA ARG A 14 1.75 4.43 -4.03
C ARG A 14 0.62 3.41 -4.22
N LEU A 15 -0.64 3.87 -4.17
CA LEU A 15 -1.81 3.01 -4.33
C LEU A 15 -1.91 2.54 -5.78
N LYS A 16 -1.64 3.45 -6.73
CA LYS A 16 -1.55 3.15 -8.16
C LYS A 16 -0.51 2.06 -8.45
N THR A 17 0.69 2.15 -7.86
CA THR A 17 1.72 1.10 -8.00
C THR A 17 1.23 -0.25 -7.46
N ARG A 18 0.55 -0.27 -6.32
CA ARG A 18 -0.01 -1.53 -5.75
C ARG A 18 -1.03 -2.16 -6.69
N TYR A 19 -1.94 -1.37 -7.26
CA TYR A 19 -2.92 -1.85 -8.24
C TYR A 19 -2.26 -2.38 -9.51
N GLU A 20 -1.22 -1.70 -10.01
CA GLU A 20 -0.46 -2.15 -11.17
C GLU A 20 0.24 -3.49 -10.92
N VAL A 21 0.83 -3.69 -9.74
CA VAL A 21 1.41 -4.98 -9.34
C VAL A 21 0.36 -6.09 -9.35
N ILE A 22 -0.83 -5.86 -8.79
CA ILE A 22 -1.88 -6.88 -8.77
C ILE A 22 -2.43 -7.15 -10.17
N ARG A 23 -2.60 -6.12 -11.01
CA ARG A 23 -3.01 -6.28 -12.40
C ARG A 23 -2.05 -7.18 -13.17
N LEU A 24 -0.75 -6.90 -13.11
CA LEU A 24 0.30 -7.72 -13.73
C LEU A 24 0.35 -9.13 -13.12
N PHE A 25 0.13 -9.26 -11.82
CA PHE A 25 0.06 -10.56 -11.16
C PHE A 25 -1.10 -11.42 -11.66
N LEU A 26 -2.27 -10.83 -11.92
CA LEU A 26 -3.43 -11.57 -12.44
C LEU A 26 -3.23 -12.03 -13.89
N GLU A 27 -2.46 -11.28 -14.68
CA GLU A 27 -2.10 -11.63 -16.06
C GLU A 27 -1.02 -12.72 -16.11
N VAL A 28 0.10 -12.54 -15.40
CA VAL A 28 1.30 -13.40 -15.52
C VAL A 28 1.28 -14.56 -14.53
N LYS A 29 0.59 -14.43 -13.39
CA LYS A 29 0.54 -15.39 -12.26
C LYS A 29 1.92 -15.75 -11.66
N ASN A 30 2.94 -14.92 -11.86
CA ASN A 30 4.29 -15.13 -11.31
C ASN A 30 4.80 -13.89 -10.56
N ARG A 31 4.98 -14.00 -9.24
CA ARG A 31 5.41 -12.91 -8.35
C ARG A 31 6.81 -12.38 -8.71
N THR A 32 7.72 -13.24 -9.16
CA THR A 32 9.10 -12.87 -9.48
C THR A 32 9.20 -12.06 -10.76
N VAL A 33 8.40 -12.43 -11.77
CA VAL A 33 8.33 -11.70 -13.04
C VAL A 33 7.72 -10.32 -12.80
N VAL A 34 6.63 -10.24 -12.04
CA VAL A 34 5.98 -8.98 -11.67
C VAL A 34 6.95 -8.03 -10.98
N ALA A 35 7.74 -8.50 -10.00
CA ALA A 35 8.74 -7.67 -9.32
C ALA A 35 9.78 -7.07 -10.29
N LYS A 36 10.24 -7.87 -11.27
CA LYS A 36 11.18 -7.40 -12.31
C LYS A 36 10.54 -6.36 -13.22
N THR A 37 9.30 -6.59 -13.65
CA THR A 37 8.56 -5.70 -14.56
C THR A 37 8.23 -4.36 -13.90
N THR A 38 7.71 -4.38 -12.67
CA THR A 38 7.26 -3.15 -11.96
C THR A 38 8.40 -2.46 -11.21
N ARG A 39 9.62 -3.03 -11.19
CA ARG A 39 10.79 -2.54 -10.44
C ARG A 39 10.55 -2.38 -8.93
N VAL A 40 9.57 -3.10 -8.39
CA VAL A 40 9.26 -3.15 -6.97
C VAL A 40 10.01 -4.31 -6.33
N SER A 41 10.44 -4.15 -5.07
CA SER A 41 11.13 -5.22 -4.36
C SER A 41 10.25 -6.48 -4.26
N ARG A 42 10.88 -7.66 -4.39
CA ARG A 42 10.20 -8.96 -4.27
C ARG A 42 9.42 -9.10 -2.96
N ARG A 43 9.96 -8.55 -1.86
CA ARG A 43 9.31 -8.54 -0.54
C ARG A 43 7.97 -7.81 -0.58
N LEU A 44 7.93 -6.59 -1.13
CA LEU A 44 6.70 -5.79 -1.22
C LEU A 44 5.66 -6.45 -2.12
N VAL A 45 6.09 -6.98 -3.28
CA VAL A 45 5.18 -7.73 -4.17
C VAL A 45 4.58 -8.92 -3.43
N ASN A 46 5.37 -9.67 -2.68
CA ASN A 46 4.88 -10.81 -1.93
C ASN A 46 3.87 -10.39 -0.85
N GLU A 47 4.16 -9.33 -0.10
CA GLU A 47 3.24 -8.77 0.90
C GLU A 47 1.93 -8.32 0.27
N TRP A 48 1.97 -7.56 -0.82
CA TRP A 48 0.76 -7.04 -1.48
C TRP A 48 -0.06 -8.13 -2.15
N VAL A 49 0.58 -9.10 -2.80
CA VAL A 49 -0.12 -10.24 -3.40
C VAL A 49 -0.76 -11.11 -2.32
N THR A 50 -0.07 -11.35 -1.21
CA THR A 50 -0.63 -12.13 -0.10
C THR A 50 -1.82 -11.38 0.53
N ALA A 51 -1.67 -10.08 0.80
CA ALA A 51 -2.76 -9.24 1.32
C ALA A 51 -3.96 -9.21 0.37
N TYR A 52 -3.73 -9.10 -0.94
CA TYR A 52 -4.79 -9.15 -1.95
C TYR A 52 -5.55 -10.48 -1.95
N LEU A 53 -4.84 -11.60 -1.79
CA LEU A 53 -5.47 -12.92 -1.77
C LEU A 53 -6.27 -13.17 -0.48
N SER A 54 -5.92 -12.50 0.62
CA SER A 54 -6.64 -12.60 1.89
C SER A 54 -7.89 -11.72 1.95
N ASP A 55 -7.76 -10.41 1.70
CA ASP A 55 -8.82 -9.42 1.97
C ASP A 55 -9.21 -8.59 0.71
N GLY A 56 -8.68 -8.95 -0.47
CA GLY A 56 -8.97 -8.28 -1.72
C GLY A 56 -8.39 -6.86 -1.82
N LEU A 57 -9.11 -5.96 -2.50
CA LEU A 57 -8.64 -4.59 -2.76
C LEU A 57 -8.52 -3.73 -1.48
N LYS A 58 -9.32 -4.01 -0.45
CA LYS A 58 -9.27 -3.26 0.83
C LYS A 58 -7.93 -3.46 1.54
N ALA A 59 -7.31 -4.61 1.36
CA ALA A 59 -5.99 -4.92 1.92
C ALA A 59 -4.87 -4.05 1.33
N LEU A 60 -5.08 -3.50 0.14
CA LEU A 60 -4.11 -2.66 -0.56
C LEU A 60 -4.15 -1.21 -0.13
N ASP A 61 -5.11 -0.79 0.68
CA ASP A 61 -5.20 0.59 1.13
C ASP A 61 -3.97 1.00 1.95
N ILE A 62 -3.57 2.25 1.75
CA ILE A 62 -2.45 2.82 2.48
C ILE A 62 -3.01 3.28 3.83
N LYS A 63 -2.62 2.61 4.91
CA LYS A 63 -2.88 3.10 6.25
C LYS A 63 -2.28 4.50 6.37
N LYS A 64 -3.14 5.50 6.58
CA LYS A 64 -2.72 6.87 6.84
C LYS A 64 -1.89 6.85 8.12
N GLN A 65 -0.63 7.25 8.02
CA GLN A 65 0.20 7.44 9.21
C GLN A 65 -0.40 8.60 9.99
N SER A 66 -0.90 8.33 11.19
CA SER A 66 -1.25 9.37 12.15
C SER A 66 0.04 10.13 12.44
N GLY A 67 0.10 11.40 12.06
CA GLY A 67 1.27 12.24 12.33
C GLY A 67 1.60 12.16 13.82
N CYS A 68 2.88 12.01 14.15
CA CYS A 68 3.31 12.15 15.53
C CYS A 68 3.17 13.63 15.90
N PRO A 69 2.37 14.00 16.91
CA PRO A 69 2.34 15.38 17.39
C PRO A 69 3.76 15.77 17.77
N CYS A 70 4.23 16.92 17.28
CA CYS A 70 5.53 17.44 17.69
C CYS A 70 5.51 17.67 19.22
N LEU A 71 6.25 16.85 19.95
CA LEU A 71 6.33 16.88 21.42
C LEU A 71 6.92 18.19 22.00
N TRP A 72 7.37 19.13 21.16
CA TRP A 72 7.99 20.39 21.59
C TRP A 72 7.03 21.49 22.05
N LEU A 73 5.71 21.33 21.92
CA LEU A 73 4.74 22.39 22.26
C LEU A 73 4.07 22.26 23.64
N ASN A 74 4.49 21.31 24.50
CA ASN A 74 3.82 21.06 25.77
C ASN A 74 4.58 21.61 27.01
N ILE A 75 5.02 22.87 26.96
CA ILE A 75 5.54 23.60 28.13
C ILE A 75 4.47 24.59 28.62
N LYS A 76 3.34 24.10 29.12
CA LYS A 76 2.36 24.94 29.84
C LYS A 76 2.72 24.96 31.33
N THR A 77 3.48 26.00 31.71
CA THR A 77 3.45 26.74 32.98
C THR A 77 2.71 26.07 34.17
N LYS A 78 3.47 25.51 35.10
CA LYS A 78 3.01 25.32 36.48
C LYS A 78 3.32 26.61 37.25
N VAL A 79 2.32 27.48 37.41
CA VAL A 79 2.38 28.62 38.35
C VAL A 79 2.00 28.08 39.73
N PRO A 80 2.89 28.11 40.74
CA PRO A 80 2.50 27.81 42.11
C PRO A 80 1.84 29.04 42.75
N ALA A 81 0.76 28.79 43.50
CA ALA A 81 0.07 29.74 44.38
C ALA A 81 0.90 30.07 45.61
#